data_AF-A0A558CWS1-F1
#
_entry.id   AF-A0A558CWS1-F1
#
_cell.length_a   1.000
_cell.length_b   1.000
_cell.length_c   1.000
_cell.angle_alpha   90.00
_cell.angle_beta   90.00
_cell.angle_gamma   90.00
#
_symmetry.space_group_name_H-M   'P 1'
#
loop_
_entity.id
_entity.type
_entity.pdbx_description
1 polymer ?
#
loop_
_entity_poly.entity_id
_entity_poly.type
_entity_poly.pdbx_seq_one_letter_code
_entity_poly.pdbx_strand_id
1 'polypeptide(L)'
;MKSIKALAATAVIATVSLSASAAPTTFFGEDPTTAGVLGPNSTTARNTFLTNLSGTGTEDFEALTGSQPFNLLFPGTTVALNATLAGTISLATSPSTGRFATSGTNYITASTGNFDITFATAISAFGFNGIDIGDFVTQQMTITLTDINGTPTAFTVPHSLNIGNTAQATLFWGFVDAGNSYTSISFANAGGGDTFAFDDMVVGDVGQIVDPEPNGVPEPATLLLTALGLGLLGLRRKIK
;
A
#
# COMPACT_ATOMS: atom_id res chain seq x y z
N MET A 1 -45.14 24.92 53.13
CA MET A 1 -44.90 24.94 51.67
C MET A 1 -43.46 25.34 51.39
N LYS A 2 -42.64 24.41 50.86
CA LYS A 2 -41.64 24.58 49.79
C LYS A 2 -40.72 23.36 49.80
N SER A 3 -41.13 22.34 49.05
CA SER A 3 -40.32 21.18 48.69
C SER A 3 -39.32 21.57 47.61
N ILE A 4 -38.02 21.52 47.90
CA ILE A 4 -36.98 21.63 46.88
C ILE A 4 -36.76 20.22 46.33
N LYS A 5 -37.30 19.95 45.14
CA LYS A 5 -37.04 18.71 44.40
C LYS A 5 -35.70 18.89 43.67
N ALA A 6 -34.66 18.19 44.12
CA ALA A 6 -33.41 18.06 43.39
C ALA A 6 -33.64 17.11 42.21
N LEU A 7 -33.59 17.63 40.98
CA LEU A 7 -33.68 16.86 39.75
C LEU A 7 -32.26 16.34 39.44
N ALA A 8 -32.00 15.06 39.71
CA ALA A 8 -30.78 14.39 39.24
C ALA A 8 -31.01 13.95 37.78
N ALA A 9 -30.44 14.69 36.83
CA ALA A 9 -30.40 14.29 35.43
C ALA A 9 -29.17 13.41 35.21
N THR A 10 -29.38 12.09 35.08
CA THR A 10 -28.34 11.15 34.66
C THR A 10 -28.26 11.19 33.13
N ALA A 11 -27.25 11.85 32.57
CA ALA A 11 -26.94 11.77 31.15
C ALA A 11 -26.12 10.49 30.89
N VAL A 12 -26.75 9.46 30.31
CA VAL A 12 -26.04 8.31 29.76
C VAL A 12 -25.50 8.72 28.39
N ILE A 13 -24.22 9.04 28.31
CA ILE A 13 -23.52 9.25 27.03
C ILE A 13 -23.11 7.85 26.54
N ALA A 14 -23.87 7.29 25.61
CA ALA A 14 -23.45 6.12 24.85
C ALA A 14 -22.40 6.56 23.84
N THR A 15 -21.12 6.41 24.17
CA THR A 15 -20.03 6.56 23.21
C THR A 15 -20.05 5.35 22.29
N VAL A 16 -20.65 5.50 21.11
CA VAL A 16 -20.45 4.54 20.02
C VAL A 16 -19.04 4.80 19.49
N SER A 17 -18.07 4.02 19.96
CA SER A 17 -16.72 4.01 19.41
C SER A 17 -16.79 3.40 18.01
N LEU A 18 -16.91 4.24 16.99
CA LEU A 18 -16.63 3.83 15.63
C LEU A 18 -15.12 3.55 15.55
N SER A 19 -14.75 2.30 15.28
CA SER A 19 -13.38 1.95 14.94
C SER A 19 -13.02 2.70 13.66
N ALA A 20 -12.25 3.78 13.76
CA ALA A 20 -11.68 4.43 12.59
C ALA A 20 -10.51 3.56 12.13
N SER A 21 -10.67 2.85 11.01
CA SER A 21 -9.53 2.23 10.33
C SER A 21 -8.76 3.34 9.60
N ALA A 22 -7.46 3.43 9.83
CA ALA A 22 -6.61 4.36 9.09
C ALA A 22 -6.46 3.86 7.64
N ALA A 23 -6.37 4.78 6.69
CA ALA A 23 -6.03 4.43 5.31
C ALA A 23 -4.59 3.87 5.25
N PRO A 24 -4.27 3.02 4.25
CA PRO A 24 -2.90 2.56 4.03
C PRO A 24 -1.88 3.69 3.97
N THR A 25 -0.72 3.48 4.57
CA THR A 25 0.43 4.37 4.37
C THR A 25 1.10 4.02 3.06
N THR A 26 1.14 4.95 2.11
CA THR A 26 1.76 4.75 0.79
C THR A 26 3.17 5.35 0.74
N PHE A 27 4.04 4.70 -0.01
CA PHE A 27 5.42 5.10 -0.26
C PHE A 27 5.60 5.33 -1.75
N PHE A 28 6.22 6.44 -2.12
CA PHE A 28 6.44 6.78 -3.51
C PHE A 28 7.76 7.54 -3.69
N GLY A 29 8.46 7.22 -4.76
CA GLY A 29 9.60 7.96 -5.24
C GLY A 29 9.76 7.72 -6.73
N GLU A 30 10.06 8.78 -7.49
CA GLU A 30 10.23 8.71 -8.93
C GLU A 30 11.53 9.42 -9.34
N ASP A 31 12.17 8.83 -10.34
CA ASP A 31 13.27 9.38 -11.10
C ASP A 31 12.84 9.41 -12.56
N PRO A 32 12.33 10.55 -13.08
CA PRO A 32 11.75 10.63 -14.42
C PRO A 32 12.79 10.48 -15.54
N THR A 33 14.07 10.36 -15.20
CA THR A 33 15.14 9.99 -16.11
C THR A 33 16.23 9.24 -15.35
N THR A 34 16.63 8.08 -15.84
CA THR A 34 17.75 7.29 -15.31
C THR A 34 18.69 6.79 -16.43
N ALA A 35 19.72 6.04 -16.03
CA ALA A 35 20.70 5.43 -16.93
C ALA A 35 20.54 3.89 -17.02
N GLY A 36 19.30 3.38 -16.92
CA GLY A 36 19.03 1.94 -16.97
C GLY A 36 19.31 1.23 -15.65
N VAL A 37 19.11 1.94 -14.54
CA VAL A 37 19.24 1.45 -13.17
C VAL A 37 18.18 2.13 -12.30
N LEU A 38 17.82 1.53 -11.16
CA LEU A 38 16.94 2.17 -10.20
C LEU A 38 17.53 3.51 -9.74
N GLY A 39 16.76 4.58 -9.88
CA GLY A 39 17.19 5.93 -9.51
C GLY A 39 17.24 6.17 -7.99
N PRO A 40 17.84 7.27 -7.54
CA PRO A 40 18.02 7.56 -6.12
C PRO A 40 16.70 7.81 -5.36
N ASN A 41 15.71 8.46 -5.97
CA ASN A 41 14.44 8.76 -5.29
C ASN A 41 13.58 7.50 -5.12
N SER A 42 13.47 6.71 -6.20
CA SER A 42 12.81 5.40 -6.19
C SER A 42 13.48 4.43 -5.22
N THR A 43 14.82 4.36 -5.22
CA THR A 43 15.59 3.59 -4.22
C THR A 43 15.31 4.05 -2.79
N THR A 44 15.28 5.36 -2.55
CA THR A 44 15.01 5.92 -1.22
C THR A 44 13.61 5.53 -0.75
N ALA A 45 12.60 5.67 -1.60
CA ALA A 45 11.22 5.27 -1.27
C ALA A 45 11.09 3.77 -0.99
N ARG A 46 11.75 2.92 -1.79
CA ARG A 46 11.81 1.46 -1.54
C ARG A 46 12.43 1.16 -0.18
N ASN A 47 13.55 1.80 0.14
CA ASN A 47 14.23 1.59 1.42
C ASN A 47 13.36 2.06 2.59
N THR A 48 12.70 3.21 2.49
CA THR A 48 11.75 3.68 3.51
C THR A 48 10.59 2.71 3.69
N PHE A 49 10.01 2.20 2.61
CA PHE A 49 9.00 1.14 2.69
C PHE A 49 9.52 -0.08 3.44
N LEU A 50 10.71 -0.58 3.09
CA LEU A 50 11.32 -1.75 3.72
C LEU A 50 11.65 -1.56 5.20
N THR A 51 11.88 -0.33 5.69
CA THR A 51 12.06 -0.10 7.15
C THR A 51 10.81 -0.42 7.98
N ASN A 52 9.64 -0.52 7.35
CA ASN A 52 8.39 -0.90 8.00
C ASN A 52 8.15 -2.42 7.98
N LEU A 53 9.06 -3.20 7.41
CA LEU A 53 8.87 -4.63 7.19
C LEU A 53 10.03 -5.46 7.77
N SER A 54 9.70 -6.67 8.20
CA SER A 54 10.66 -7.66 8.67
C SER A 54 10.29 -9.05 8.17
N GLY A 55 11.30 -9.85 7.80
CA GLY A 55 11.08 -11.22 7.32
C GLY A 55 10.37 -11.34 5.98
N THR A 56 10.28 -10.26 5.18
CA THR A 56 9.78 -10.30 3.80
C THR A 56 10.88 -10.72 2.81
N GLY A 57 10.48 -11.12 1.60
CA GLY A 57 11.37 -11.43 0.48
C GLY A 57 11.12 -10.52 -0.72
N THR A 58 12.02 -10.56 -1.70
CA THR A 58 11.84 -9.92 -3.00
C THR A 58 11.61 -11.00 -4.06
N GLU A 59 10.56 -10.84 -4.85
CA GLU A 59 10.32 -11.58 -6.08
C GLU A 59 10.92 -10.78 -7.24
N ASP A 60 12.03 -11.29 -7.78
CA ASP A 60 12.81 -10.74 -8.90
C ASP A 60 12.50 -11.43 -10.24
N PHE A 61 11.50 -12.32 -10.26
CA PHE A 61 11.05 -13.06 -11.44
C PHE A 61 12.08 -14.00 -12.08
N GLU A 62 13.25 -14.20 -11.49
CA GLU A 62 14.30 -15.05 -12.05
C GLU A 62 13.88 -16.53 -12.11
N ALA A 63 12.95 -16.93 -11.23
CA ALA A 63 12.39 -18.28 -11.22
C ALA A 63 11.24 -18.47 -12.22
N LEU A 64 10.70 -17.39 -12.80
CA LEU A 64 9.58 -17.49 -13.73
C LEU A 64 10.02 -18.02 -15.10
N THR A 65 9.16 -18.82 -15.70
CA THR A 65 9.31 -19.33 -17.06
C THR A 65 7.95 -19.43 -17.74
N GLY A 66 7.94 -19.47 -19.07
CA GLY A 66 6.72 -19.69 -19.86
C GLY A 66 5.79 -18.47 -19.93
N SER A 67 4.49 -18.72 -19.93
CA SER A 67 3.44 -17.72 -20.08
C SER A 67 2.56 -17.65 -18.85
N GLN A 68 1.97 -16.47 -18.61
CA GLN A 68 0.97 -16.25 -17.57
C GLN A 68 -0.24 -17.22 -17.64
N PRO A 69 -0.94 -17.48 -16.53
CA PRO A 69 -0.75 -16.88 -15.20
C PRO A 69 0.56 -17.33 -14.53
N PHE A 70 1.29 -16.38 -13.93
CA PHE A 70 2.50 -16.67 -13.19
C PHE A 70 2.15 -16.93 -11.72
N ASN A 71 2.67 -18.02 -11.16
CA ASN A 71 2.54 -18.31 -9.74
C ASN A 71 3.75 -17.71 -9.01
N LEU A 72 3.46 -16.91 -7.99
CA LEU A 72 4.45 -16.22 -7.18
C LEU A 72 4.39 -16.76 -5.75
N LEU A 73 5.53 -16.74 -5.06
CA LEU A 73 5.65 -17.24 -3.70
C LEU A 73 6.48 -16.30 -2.85
N PHE A 74 5.87 -15.77 -1.80
CA PHE A 74 6.54 -14.87 -0.86
C PHE A 74 6.63 -15.50 0.54
N PRO A 75 7.66 -15.16 1.33
CA PRO A 75 7.68 -15.47 2.76
C PRO A 75 6.50 -14.79 3.46
N GLY A 76 5.80 -15.52 4.34
CA GLY A 76 4.83 -14.95 5.29
C GLY A 76 5.18 -15.37 6.71
N THR A 77 4.55 -14.74 7.71
CA THR A 77 4.87 -14.98 9.13
C THR A 77 4.58 -16.41 9.57
N THR A 78 3.45 -16.97 9.12
CA THR A 78 3.02 -18.33 9.50
C THR A 78 3.05 -19.30 8.32
N VAL A 79 2.65 -18.84 7.15
CA VAL A 79 2.57 -19.61 5.91
C VAL A 79 3.15 -18.79 4.77
N ALA A 80 3.59 -19.45 3.70
CA ALA A 80 4.01 -18.74 2.51
C ALA A 80 2.80 -18.07 1.82
N LEU A 81 2.99 -16.85 1.35
CA LEU A 81 1.98 -16.06 0.66
C LEU A 81 2.03 -16.41 -0.82
N ASN A 82 1.07 -17.22 -1.26
CA ASN A 82 0.97 -17.63 -2.66
C ASN A 82 0.14 -16.58 -3.41
N ALA A 83 0.61 -16.19 -4.60
CA ALA A 83 -0.12 -15.28 -5.47
C ALA A 83 -0.15 -15.75 -6.92
N THR A 84 -1.14 -15.27 -7.66
CA THR A 84 -1.26 -15.47 -9.10
C THR A 84 -1.26 -14.11 -9.79
N LEU A 85 -0.32 -13.92 -10.71
CA LEU A 85 -0.17 -12.72 -11.53
C LEU A 85 -0.66 -13.00 -12.97
N ALA A 86 -1.64 -12.24 -13.44
CA ALA A 86 -2.27 -12.45 -14.75
C ALA A 86 -2.86 -11.15 -15.32
N GLY A 87 -3.08 -11.09 -16.64
CA GLY A 87 -3.70 -9.95 -17.32
C GLY A 87 -3.00 -9.62 -18.64
N THR A 88 -2.78 -8.34 -18.95
CA THR A 88 -2.08 -7.92 -20.17
C THR A 88 -0.57 -7.80 -19.97
N ILE A 89 0.05 -8.90 -19.52
CA ILE A 89 1.47 -8.97 -19.14
C ILE A 89 2.28 -10.04 -19.88
N SER A 90 3.60 -9.88 -19.90
CA SER A 90 4.55 -10.89 -20.37
C SER A 90 5.86 -10.85 -19.60
N LEU A 91 6.50 -12.02 -19.47
CA LEU A 91 7.86 -12.13 -18.96
C LEU A 91 8.84 -11.69 -20.05
N ALA A 92 9.72 -10.75 -19.72
CA ALA A 92 10.84 -10.33 -20.54
C ALA A 92 12.15 -10.75 -19.87
N THR A 93 13.15 -11.14 -20.66
CA THR A 93 14.45 -11.65 -20.18
C THR A 93 15.62 -10.84 -20.75
N SER A 94 15.34 -9.69 -21.35
CA SER A 94 16.33 -8.78 -21.91
C SER A 94 15.78 -7.34 -21.93
N PRO A 95 16.63 -6.32 -21.73
CA PRO A 95 16.19 -4.92 -21.82
C PRO A 95 15.53 -4.59 -23.17
N SER A 96 14.59 -3.65 -23.15
CA SER A 96 13.98 -3.05 -24.33
C SER A 96 14.00 -1.52 -24.21
N THR A 97 13.48 -0.78 -25.19
CA THR A 97 13.46 0.69 -25.12
C THR A 97 12.75 1.13 -23.85
N GLY A 98 13.48 1.80 -22.96
CA GLY A 98 12.98 2.32 -21.68
C GLY A 98 12.87 1.30 -20.54
N ARG A 99 12.63 0.02 -20.83
CA ARG A 99 12.37 -1.05 -19.84
C ARG A 99 13.56 -2.00 -19.62
N PHE A 100 13.80 -2.33 -18.36
CA PHE A 100 14.89 -3.21 -17.92
C PHE A 100 14.56 -3.83 -16.57
N ALA A 101 15.28 -4.89 -16.20
CA ALA A 101 15.22 -5.50 -14.87
C ALA A 101 16.03 -4.67 -13.86
N THR A 102 15.48 -4.40 -12.68
CA THR A 102 16.19 -3.73 -11.58
C THR A 102 17.06 -4.70 -10.77
N SER A 103 16.80 -6.00 -10.89
CA SER A 103 17.71 -7.05 -10.46
C SER A 103 17.73 -8.20 -11.48
N GLY A 104 18.74 -9.06 -11.45
CA GLY A 104 18.82 -10.21 -12.37
C GLY A 104 18.73 -9.84 -13.86
N THR A 105 17.82 -10.51 -14.58
CA THR A 105 17.60 -10.38 -16.03
C THR A 105 16.12 -10.40 -16.43
N ASN A 106 15.26 -11.00 -15.61
CA ASN A 106 13.85 -11.15 -15.84
C ASN A 106 13.07 -9.97 -15.26
N TYR A 107 12.02 -9.56 -15.96
CA TYR A 107 11.08 -8.56 -15.46
C TYR A 107 9.72 -8.77 -16.12
N ILE A 108 8.66 -8.26 -15.49
CA ILE A 108 7.33 -8.30 -16.08
C ILE A 108 7.11 -7.02 -16.88
N THR A 109 6.57 -7.18 -18.08
CA THR A 109 6.10 -6.09 -18.93
C THR A 109 4.57 -6.07 -18.90
N ALA A 110 3.96 -4.90 -18.77
CA ALA A 110 2.54 -4.70 -19.00
C ALA A 110 2.34 -3.86 -20.26
N SER A 111 1.51 -4.38 -21.16
CA SER A 111 1.04 -3.68 -22.34
C SER A 111 -0.25 -2.89 -22.04
N THR A 112 -0.87 -2.32 -23.07
CA THR A 112 -2.11 -1.55 -22.94
C THR A 112 -3.26 -2.42 -22.43
N GLY A 113 -3.47 -2.43 -21.12
CA GLY A 113 -4.55 -3.14 -20.45
C GLY A 113 -4.29 -3.25 -18.95
N ASN A 114 -5.20 -3.95 -18.27
CA ASN A 114 -5.09 -4.18 -16.84
C ASN A 114 -4.46 -5.54 -16.57
N PHE A 115 -3.84 -5.64 -15.40
CA PHE A 115 -3.41 -6.91 -14.85
C PHE A 115 -3.63 -6.90 -13.34
N ASP A 116 -3.69 -8.11 -12.79
CA ASP A 116 -4.09 -8.35 -11.42
C ASP A 116 -3.10 -9.30 -10.75
N ILE A 117 -2.89 -9.07 -9.46
CA ILE A 117 -2.27 -10.02 -8.55
C ILE A 117 -3.35 -10.47 -7.58
N THR A 118 -3.62 -11.77 -7.52
CA THR A 118 -4.57 -12.37 -6.58
C THR A 118 -3.83 -13.22 -5.56
N PHE A 119 -4.14 -13.04 -4.28
CA PHE A 119 -3.45 -13.72 -3.18
C PHE A 119 -4.33 -14.81 -2.57
N ALA A 120 -3.76 -16.01 -2.36
CA ALA A 120 -4.44 -17.09 -1.66
C ALA A 120 -4.52 -16.86 -0.13
N THR A 121 -3.60 -16.05 0.39
CA THR A 121 -3.58 -15.57 1.78
C THR A 121 -3.49 -14.05 1.74
N ALA A 122 -4.37 -13.38 2.48
CA ALA A 122 -4.45 -11.92 2.43
C ALA A 122 -3.16 -11.26 2.91
N ILE A 123 -2.80 -10.14 2.28
CA ILE A 123 -1.58 -9.40 2.52
C ILE A 123 -1.88 -8.05 3.16
N SER A 124 -0.91 -7.46 3.84
CA SER A 124 -1.05 -6.14 4.49
C SER A 124 0.06 -5.17 4.06
N ALA A 125 1.00 -5.62 3.23
CA ALA A 125 2.00 -4.79 2.59
C ALA A 125 2.32 -5.29 1.18
N PHE A 126 2.54 -4.34 0.27
CA PHE A 126 2.97 -4.60 -1.11
C PHE A 126 3.81 -3.44 -1.61
N GLY A 127 4.86 -3.71 -2.38
CA GLY A 127 5.63 -2.70 -3.09
C GLY A 127 6.29 -3.28 -4.33
N PHE A 128 6.58 -2.42 -5.31
CA PHE A 128 7.23 -2.81 -6.57
C PHE A 128 8.05 -1.64 -7.13
N ASN A 129 9.06 -1.97 -7.94
CA ASN A 129 9.72 -1.01 -8.81
C ASN A 129 8.98 -0.97 -10.15
N GLY A 130 8.57 0.22 -10.59
CA GLY A 130 8.02 0.47 -11.92
C GLY A 130 9.09 1.10 -12.82
N ILE A 131 9.14 0.68 -14.08
CA ILE A 131 10.12 1.14 -15.07
C ILE A 131 9.38 1.55 -16.34
N ASP A 132 9.78 2.69 -16.92
CA ASP A 132 9.21 3.22 -18.15
C ASP A 132 7.71 3.52 -18.02
N ILE A 133 7.30 4.07 -16.87
CA ILE A 133 5.92 4.49 -16.62
C ILE A 133 5.82 6.00 -16.84
N GLY A 134 4.94 6.42 -17.76
CA GLY A 134 4.63 7.84 -17.94
C GLY A 134 4.90 8.36 -19.35
N ASP A 135 5.44 7.51 -20.24
CA ASP A 135 5.62 7.86 -21.64
C ASP A 135 4.26 7.79 -22.34
N PHE A 136 3.99 8.67 -23.31
CA PHE A 136 2.74 8.71 -24.09
C PHE A 136 1.38 8.71 -23.33
N VAL A 137 1.37 8.88 -22.00
CA VAL A 137 0.16 8.90 -21.18
C VAL A 137 -0.21 10.31 -20.71
N THR A 138 -1.51 10.56 -20.69
CA THR A 138 -2.10 11.82 -20.20
C THR A 138 -2.78 11.66 -18.83
N GLN A 139 -2.79 10.45 -18.28
CA GLN A 139 -3.42 10.10 -17.01
C GLN A 139 -2.48 9.21 -16.20
N GLN A 140 -2.58 9.33 -14.88
CA GLN A 140 -1.78 8.54 -13.95
C GLN A 140 -2.30 7.12 -13.82
N MET A 141 -1.39 6.16 -13.67
CA MET A 141 -1.73 4.77 -13.33
C MET A 141 -2.58 4.72 -12.05
N THR A 142 -3.59 3.86 -12.07
CA THR A 142 -4.43 3.59 -10.90
C THR A 142 -4.17 2.18 -10.40
N ILE A 143 -3.98 2.06 -9.09
CA ILE A 143 -3.86 0.78 -8.38
C ILE A 143 -5.10 0.61 -7.50
N THR A 144 -5.82 -0.49 -7.65
CA THR A 144 -6.99 -0.81 -6.83
C THR A 144 -6.69 -1.98 -5.91
N LEU A 145 -6.80 -1.76 -4.60
CA LEU A 145 -6.67 -2.80 -3.59
C LEU A 145 -8.06 -3.34 -3.24
N THR A 146 -8.28 -4.65 -3.28
CA THR A 146 -9.53 -5.26 -2.81
C THR A 146 -9.29 -5.92 -1.46
N ASP A 147 -9.99 -5.45 -0.43
CA ASP A 147 -9.85 -5.99 0.92
C ASP A 147 -10.47 -7.39 1.08
N ILE A 148 -10.28 -8.02 2.24
CA ILE A 148 -10.89 -9.32 2.58
C ILE A 148 -12.42 -9.34 2.58
N ASN A 149 -13.07 -8.17 2.65
CA ASN A 149 -14.52 -8.03 2.57
C ASN A 149 -15.01 -7.77 1.13
N GLY A 150 -14.10 -7.74 0.15
CA GLY A 150 -14.42 -7.43 -1.24
C GLY A 150 -14.58 -5.94 -1.53
N THR A 151 -14.12 -5.06 -0.65
CA THR A 151 -14.22 -3.60 -0.83
C THR A 151 -13.02 -3.08 -1.62
N PRO A 152 -13.23 -2.48 -2.82
CA PRO A 152 -12.15 -1.89 -3.59
C PRO A 152 -11.79 -0.49 -3.06
N THR A 153 -10.49 -0.21 -2.96
CA THR A 153 -9.94 1.14 -2.70
C THR A 153 -8.93 1.48 -3.78
N ALA A 154 -9.17 2.57 -4.51
CA ALA A 154 -8.31 3.01 -5.60
C ALA A 154 -7.29 4.07 -5.15
N PHE A 155 -6.07 3.94 -5.65
CA PHE A 155 -4.95 4.86 -5.45
C PHE A 155 -4.44 5.32 -6.81
N THR A 156 -4.19 6.61 -6.94
CA THR A 156 -3.48 7.14 -8.10
C THR A 156 -1.99 7.15 -7.81
N VAL A 157 -1.17 6.61 -8.71
CA VAL A 157 0.29 6.66 -8.61
C VAL A 157 0.76 7.99 -9.17
N PRO A 158 1.39 8.87 -8.36
CA PRO A 158 1.68 10.25 -8.75
C PRO A 158 2.92 10.38 -9.64
N HIS A 159 3.04 9.55 -10.68
CA HIS A 159 4.14 9.59 -11.62
C HIS A 159 4.03 10.76 -12.60
N SER A 160 5.17 11.12 -13.18
CA SER A 160 5.30 12.14 -14.21
C SER A 160 4.60 11.69 -15.50
N LEU A 161 4.03 12.65 -16.23
CA LEU A 161 3.31 12.40 -17.48
C LEU A 161 4.11 12.96 -18.65
N ASN A 162 4.01 12.29 -19.81
CA ASN A 162 4.72 12.66 -21.05
C ASN A 162 6.25 12.70 -20.89
N ILE A 163 6.81 11.75 -20.13
CA ILE A 163 8.27 11.54 -20.12
C ILE A 163 8.73 10.98 -21.47
N GLY A 164 10.01 11.17 -21.81
CA GLY A 164 10.55 10.65 -23.07
C GLY A 164 10.72 9.13 -23.03
N ASN A 165 10.40 8.43 -24.12
CA ASN A 165 10.53 6.96 -24.28
C ASN A 165 11.95 6.40 -23.99
N THR A 166 13.00 7.24 -24.08
CA THR A 166 14.38 6.82 -23.74
C THR A 166 14.83 7.33 -22.37
N ALA A 167 13.91 7.87 -21.56
CA ALA A 167 14.24 8.41 -20.26
C ALA A 167 14.55 7.30 -19.25
N GLN A 168 14.11 6.06 -19.49
CA GLN A 168 14.32 4.93 -18.59
C GLN A 168 13.83 5.28 -17.17
N ALA A 169 12.66 5.94 -17.09
CA ALA A 169 12.18 6.43 -15.81
C ALA A 169 11.95 5.26 -14.85
N THR A 170 12.25 5.48 -13.59
CA THR A 170 12.01 4.48 -12.54
C THR A 170 11.20 5.09 -11.43
N LEU A 171 10.26 4.33 -10.89
CA LEU A 171 9.55 4.67 -9.68
C LEU A 171 9.53 3.49 -8.73
N PHE A 172 9.32 3.79 -7.45
CA PHE A 172 8.86 2.82 -6.48
C PHE A 172 7.47 3.26 -6.02
N TRP A 173 6.54 2.31 -5.91
CA TRP A 173 5.29 2.51 -5.21
C TRP A 173 5.02 1.31 -4.30
N GLY A 174 4.52 1.58 -3.10
CA GLY A 174 4.08 0.53 -2.19
C GLY A 174 3.16 1.07 -1.11
N PHE A 175 2.57 0.15 -0.34
CA PHE A 175 1.74 0.46 0.83
C PHE A 175 2.01 -0.49 1.99
N VAL A 176 1.75 0.00 3.20
CA VAL A 176 1.65 -0.77 4.43
C VAL A 176 0.34 -0.41 5.13
N ASP A 177 -0.39 -1.42 5.61
CA ASP A 177 -1.65 -1.26 6.33
C ASP A 177 -1.78 -2.31 7.44
N ALA A 178 -1.57 -1.91 8.68
CA ALA A 178 -1.75 -2.78 9.85
C ALA A 178 -3.23 -2.96 10.25
N GLY A 179 -4.13 -2.12 9.72
CA GLY A 179 -5.56 -2.11 10.05
C GLY A 179 -6.43 -2.93 9.10
N ASN A 180 -5.90 -3.31 7.92
CA ASN A 180 -6.63 -4.09 6.92
C ASN A 180 -5.74 -5.12 6.22
N SER A 181 -6.37 -6.05 5.50
CA SER A 181 -5.69 -7.00 4.63
C SER A 181 -6.40 -7.13 3.28
N TYR A 182 -5.65 -7.49 2.27
CA TYR A 182 -6.03 -7.40 0.86
C TYR A 182 -5.88 -8.74 0.15
N THR A 183 -6.87 -9.07 -0.68
CA THR A 183 -6.93 -10.32 -1.44
C THR A 183 -6.53 -10.14 -2.91
N SER A 184 -6.58 -8.91 -3.43
CA SER A 184 -6.09 -8.60 -4.77
C SER A 184 -5.60 -7.16 -4.92
N ILE A 185 -4.72 -6.99 -5.92
CA ILE A 185 -4.23 -5.70 -6.41
C ILE A 185 -4.46 -5.67 -7.91
N SER A 186 -5.18 -4.67 -8.40
CA SER A 186 -5.43 -4.44 -9.82
C SER A 186 -4.69 -3.20 -10.29
N PHE A 187 -4.00 -3.31 -11.42
CA PHE A 187 -3.27 -2.22 -12.04
C PHE A 187 -3.99 -1.80 -13.31
N ALA A 188 -4.28 -0.51 -13.42
CA ALA A 188 -4.90 0.09 -14.59
C ALA A 188 -4.02 1.19 -15.17
N ASN A 189 -3.56 0.98 -16.41
CA ASN A 189 -2.87 2.02 -17.19
C ASN A 189 -3.92 3.01 -17.72
N ALA A 190 -4.18 4.09 -16.96
CA ALA A 190 -5.28 5.00 -17.23
C ALA A 190 -5.12 5.84 -18.52
N GLY A 191 -3.95 5.86 -19.17
CA GLY A 191 -3.70 6.66 -20.37
C GLY A 191 -3.78 5.89 -21.69
N GLY A 192 -3.53 4.57 -21.65
CA GLY A 192 -3.29 3.76 -22.84
C GLY A 192 -2.00 4.15 -23.60
N GLY A 193 -1.53 3.26 -24.47
CA GLY A 193 -0.41 3.51 -25.40
C GLY A 193 0.99 3.11 -24.90
N ASP A 194 1.23 3.12 -23.59
CA ASP A 194 2.53 2.82 -22.99
C ASP A 194 2.67 1.33 -22.63
N THR A 195 3.85 0.76 -22.91
CA THR A 195 4.28 -0.53 -22.36
C THR A 195 5.32 -0.25 -21.31
N PHE A 196 5.07 -0.69 -20.09
CA PHE A 196 5.91 -0.43 -18.94
C PHE A 196 6.35 -1.73 -18.30
N ALA A 197 7.28 -1.65 -17.36
CA ALA A 197 7.84 -2.80 -16.68
C ALA A 197 7.71 -2.69 -15.16
N PHE A 198 7.75 -3.85 -14.51
CA PHE A 198 7.83 -4.00 -13.06
C PHE A 198 8.85 -5.05 -12.71
N ASP A 199 9.50 -4.83 -11.59
CA ASP A 199 10.46 -5.75 -11.03
C ASP A 199 10.56 -5.61 -9.50
N ASP A 200 11.23 -6.56 -8.86
CA ASP A 200 11.53 -6.59 -7.42
C ASP A 200 10.30 -6.36 -6.52
N MET A 201 9.29 -7.20 -6.65
CA MET A 201 8.08 -7.11 -5.82
C MET A 201 8.34 -7.57 -4.40
N VAL A 202 7.78 -6.86 -3.43
CA VAL A 202 7.87 -7.18 -2.01
C VAL A 202 6.46 -7.27 -1.45
N VAL A 203 6.16 -8.38 -0.79
CA VAL A 203 4.85 -8.68 -0.20
C VAL A 203 5.03 -9.07 1.25
N GLY A 204 4.12 -8.61 2.11
CA GLY A 204 4.07 -9.03 3.51
C GLY A 204 2.65 -9.16 4.04
N ASP A 205 2.47 -10.06 5.00
CA ASP A 205 1.29 -10.11 5.86
C ASP A 205 1.43 -9.16 7.07
N VAL A 206 0.37 -9.03 7.87
CA VAL A 206 0.34 -8.10 9.00
C VAL A 206 1.42 -8.41 10.05
N GLY A 207 1.82 -9.68 10.20
CA GLY A 207 2.85 -10.10 11.15
C GLY A 207 4.27 -9.72 10.73
N GLN A 208 4.45 -9.27 9.49
CA GLN A 208 5.73 -8.80 8.96
C GLN A 208 5.88 -7.28 9.06
N ILE A 209 4.85 -6.54 9.50
CA ILE A 209 4.95 -5.09 9.72
C ILE A 209 5.71 -4.85 11.04
N VAL A 210 6.76 -4.04 10.98
CA VAL A 210 7.55 -3.63 12.15
C VAL A 210 6.73 -2.63 12.95
N ASP A 211 6.50 -2.94 14.23
CA ASP A 211 5.55 -2.26 15.10
C ASP A 211 4.10 -2.35 14.59
N PRO A 212 3.52 -3.57 14.51
CA PRO A 212 2.16 -3.77 14.03
C PRO A 212 1.12 -3.31 15.05
N GLU A 213 1.52 -2.62 16.13
CA GLU A 213 0.59 -2.14 17.14
C GLU A 213 -0.50 -1.31 16.44
N PRO A 214 -1.79 -1.68 16.59
CA PRO A 214 -2.91 -0.97 15.95
C PRO A 214 -3.06 0.49 16.41
N ASN A 215 -2.16 0.96 17.28
CA ASN A 215 -2.34 2.08 18.20
C ASN A 215 -1.31 3.21 17.97
N GLY A 216 -0.77 3.34 16.75
CA GLY A 216 -0.22 4.61 16.27
C GLY A 216 -1.26 5.75 16.19
N VAL A 217 -2.48 5.51 16.67
CA VAL A 217 -3.51 6.51 16.92
C VAL A 217 -3.05 7.37 18.10
N PRO A 218 -2.86 8.70 17.94
CA PRO A 218 -2.75 9.58 19.09
C PRO A 218 -3.95 9.31 19.99
N GLU A 219 -3.70 8.96 21.26
CA GLU A 219 -4.76 8.64 22.23
C GLU A 219 -5.96 9.57 21.99
N PRO A 220 -7.12 9.02 21.61
CA PRO A 220 -8.18 9.85 21.10
C PRO A 220 -8.52 10.89 22.17
N ALA A 221 -8.72 12.14 21.77
CA ALA A 221 -8.97 13.27 22.67
C ALA A 221 -10.13 13.00 23.67
N THR A 222 -10.89 11.92 23.49
CA THR A 222 -11.72 11.25 24.48
C THR A 222 -11.04 10.97 25.80
N LEU A 223 -9.79 10.50 25.88
CA LEU A 223 -9.09 10.30 27.16
C LEU A 223 -8.83 11.64 27.87
N LEU A 224 -8.46 12.68 27.10
CA LEU A 224 -8.39 14.04 27.61
C LEU A 224 -9.78 14.57 28.03
N LEU A 225 -10.84 14.30 27.27
CA LEU A 225 -12.21 14.70 27.59
C LEU A 225 -12.77 13.96 28.82
N THR A 226 -12.44 12.69 28.99
CA THR A 226 -12.79 11.87 30.15
C THR A 226 -12.02 12.34 31.37
N ALA A 227 -10.72 12.64 31.23
CA ALA A 227 -9.91 13.23 32.29
C ALA A 227 -10.43 14.62 32.71
N LEU A 228 -10.77 15.48 31.75
CA LEU A 228 -11.39 16.78 31.99
C LEU A 228 -12.78 16.65 32.62
N GLY A 229 -13.61 15.74 32.12
CA GLY A 229 -14.95 15.47 32.65
C GLY A 229 -14.93 14.97 34.09
N LEU A 230 -14.04 14.02 34.41
CA LEU A 230 -13.83 13.53 35.77
C LEU A 230 -13.21 14.60 36.69
N GLY A 231 -12.29 15.42 36.16
CA GLY A 231 -11.72 16.56 36.89
C GLY A 231 -12.77 17.62 37.25
N LEU A 232 -13.66 17.96 36.33
CA LEU A 232 -14.78 18.89 36.56
C LEU A 232 -15.81 18.34 37.56
N LEU A 233 -16.05 17.02 37.57
CA LEU A 233 -16.88 16.35 38.58
C LEU A 233 -16.22 16.34 39.97
N GLY A 234 -14.89 16.23 40.04
CA GLY A 234 -14.11 16.32 41.28
C GLY A 234 -14.13 17.71 41.91
N LEU A 235 -14.08 18.77 41.10
CA LEU A 235 -14.13 20.17 41.55
C LEU A 235 -15.48 20.55 42.18
N ARG A 236 -16.58 19.87 41.80
CA ARG A 236 -17.91 20.09 42.41
C ARG A 236 -18.05 19.56 43.84
N ARG A 237 -17.12 18.74 44.35
CA ARG A 237 -17.18 18.21 45.74
C ARG A 237 -16.55 19.10 46.81
N LYS A 238 -15.81 20.15 46.45
CA LYS A 238 -15.14 21.06 47.42
C LYS A 238 -15.90 22.34 47.76
N ILE A 239 -17.11 22.53 47.23
CA ILE A 239 -17.98 23.66 47.62
C ILE A 239 -19.09 23.10 48.51
N LYS A 240 -18.77 22.92 49.79
CA LYS A 240 -19.73 22.80 50.90
C LYS A 240 -19.12 23.43 52.13
#